data_AF-X1KQW8-F1
#
_entry.id   AF-X1KQW8-F1
#
_cell.length_a   1.000
_cell.length_b   1.000
_cell.length_c   1.000
_cell.angle_alpha   90.00
_cell.angle_beta   90.00
_cell.angle_gamma   90.00
#
_symmetry.space_group_name_H-M   'P 1'
#
loop_
_entity.id
_entity.type
_entity.pdbx_description
1 polymer ?
#
loop_
_entity_poly.entity_id
_entity_poly.type
_entity_poly.pdbx_seq_one_letter_code
_entity_poly.pdbx_strand_id
1 'polypeptide(L)'
;KDSIYKEILSDVNLMEYPEENYLRDVDGGFYCTNYIRAWIFQSQLKEYMYRKFDYNWYKKKKAGLFLKELWSYGQKYSASEVLSQLDFKSLDISYLIDSLIDEIRNF
;
A
#
# COMPACT_ATOMS: atom_id res chain seq x y z
N LYS A 1 -8.17 12.00 23.93
CA LYS A 1 -8.08 11.19 22.68
C LYS A 1 -8.18 12.11 21.47
N ASP A 2 -9.27 12.87 21.39
CA ASP A 2 -9.38 14.20 20.75
C ASP A 2 -8.10 15.06 20.73
N SER A 3 -7.55 15.46 21.88
CA SER A 3 -6.37 16.35 21.92
C SER A 3 -5.12 15.71 21.29
N ILE A 4 -4.92 14.39 21.49
CA ILE A 4 -3.83 13.64 20.87
C ILE A 4 -4.01 13.55 19.35
N TYR A 5 -5.24 13.31 18.88
CA TYR A 5 -5.55 13.30 17.44
C TYR A 5 -5.24 14.65 16.79
N LYS A 6 -5.65 15.76 17.42
CA LYS A 6 -5.36 17.12 16.95
C LYS A 6 -3.86 17.35 16.86
N GLU A 7 -3.13 17.03 17.93
CA GLU A 7 -1.68 17.24 18.00
C GLU A 7 -0.95 16.47 16.90
N ILE A 8 -1.19 15.16 16.79
CA ILE A 8 -0.51 14.31 15.79
C ILE A 8 -0.84 14.76 14.37
N LEU A 9 -2.12 14.92 14.02
CA LEU A 9 -2.48 15.28 12.66
C LEU A 9 -2.03 16.68 12.27
N SER A 10 -2.01 17.62 13.21
CA SER A 10 -1.52 18.97 12.92
C SER A 10 -0.01 18.98 12.68
N ASP A 11 0.74 18.21 13.47
CA ASP A 11 2.20 18.10 13.34
C ASP A 11 2.60 17.44 12.00
N VAL A 12 2.01 16.29 11.66
CA VAL A 12 2.41 15.54 10.44
C VAL A 12 1.92 16.17 9.14
N ASN A 13 0.78 16.89 9.14
CA ASN A 13 0.25 17.53 7.94
C ASN A 13 0.65 19.01 7.82
N LEU A 14 1.30 19.59 8.84
CA LEU A 14 1.68 21.01 8.90
C LEU A 14 0.49 21.97 8.71
N MET A 15 -0.69 21.59 9.20
CA MET A 15 -1.94 22.37 9.12
C MET A 15 -2.73 22.23 10.42
N GLU A 16 -3.59 23.18 10.77
CA GLU A 16 -4.40 23.06 11.98
C GLU A 16 -5.55 22.06 11.81
N TYR A 17 -5.62 21.07 12.71
CA TYR A 17 -6.74 20.13 12.80
C TYR A 17 -7.66 20.45 14.00
N PRO A 18 -8.99 20.57 13.78
CA PRO A 18 -9.97 20.64 14.87
C PRO A 18 -10.04 19.34 15.69
N GLU A 19 -10.26 19.44 16.99
CA GLU A 19 -10.28 18.27 17.88
C GLU A 19 -11.54 17.41 17.71
N GLU A 20 -12.66 18.04 17.36
CA GLU A 20 -13.96 17.41 17.13
C GLU A 20 -13.96 16.44 15.93
N ASN A 21 -13.00 16.59 15.01
CA ASN A 21 -12.85 15.69 13.87
C ASN A 21 -12.45 14.28 14.29
N TYR A 22 -11.91 14.08 15.50
CA TYR A 22 -11.68 12.75 16.08
C TYR A 22 -12.94 11.88 16.03
N LEU A 23 -14.13 12.46 16.23
CA LEU A 23 -15.40 11.74 16.24
C LEU A 23 -15.80 11.19 14.86
N ARG A 24 -15.24 11.76 13.79
CA ARG A 24 -15.53 11.37 12.41
C ARG A 24 -14.43 10.51 11.81
N ASP A 25 -13.18 10.84 12.11
CA ASP A 25 -12.02 10.26 11.42
C ASP A 25 -11.48 9.01 12.10
N VAL A 26 -11.59 8.93 13.43
CA VAL A 26 -11.04 7.79 14.17
C VAL A 26 -12.01 6.62 14.12
N ASP A 27 -11.70 5.68 13.24
CA ASP A 27 -12.31 4.37 13.21
C ASP A 27 -11.71 3.45 14.29
N GLY A 28 -12.56 2.89 15.15
CA GLY A 28 -12.15 1.98 16.23
C GLY A 28 -11.55 0.65 15.74
N GLY A 29 -11.81 0.29 14.48
CA GLY A 29 -11.20 -0.86 13.81
C GLY A 29 -9.83 -0.56 13.19
N PHE A 30 -9.37 0.69 13.22
CA PHE A 30 -8.16 1.16 12.55
C PHE A 30 -8.09 0.74 11.07
N TYR A 31 -9.21 0.84 10.35
CA TYR A 31 -9.31 0.45 8.95
C TYR A 31 -8.28 1.14 8.04
N CYS A 32 -7.80 2.33 8.41
CA CYS A 32 -6.70 3.03 7.73
C CYS A 32 -5.43 2.16 7.58
N THR A 33 -5.17 1.26 8.53
CA THR A 33 -4.02 0.35 8.48
C THR A 33 -4.10 -0.62 7.31
N ASN A 34 -5.31 -0.98 6.86
CA ASN A 34 -5.49 -1.84 5.68
C ASN A 34 -5.06 -1.11 4.40
N TYR A 35 -5.31 0.20 4.28
CA TYR A 35 -4.84 0.98 3.13
C TYR A 35 -3.31 1.03 3.07
N ILE A 36 -2.65 1.30 4.19
CA ILE A 36 -1.19 1.34 4.25
C ILE A 36 -0.61 -0.02 3.83
N ARG A 37 -1.14 -1.12 4.36
CA ARG A 37 -0.72 -2.48 3.98
C ARG A 37 -0.98 -2.79 2.50
N ALA A 38 -2.10 -2.33 1.95
CA ALA A 38 -2.44 -2.50 0.55
C ALA A 38 -1.48 -1.73 -0.37
N TRP A 39 -1.10 -0.49 -0.01
CA TRP A 39 -0.13 0.29 -0.76
C TRP A 39 1.27 -0.32 -0.73
N ILE A 40 1.72 -0.81 0.43
CA ILE A 40 3.00 -1.54 0.54
C ILE A 40 2.98 -2.79 -0.36
N PHE A 41 1.92 -3.59 -0.26
CA PHE A 41 1.73 -4.77 -1.10
C PHE A 41 1.75 -4.42 -2.59
N GLN A 42 1.03 -3.35 -2.98
CA GLN A 42 0.94 -2.90 -4.36
C GLN A 42 2.30 -2.47 -4.92
N SER A 43 3.12 -1.78 -4.14
CA SER A 43 4.48 -1.38 -4.57
C SER A 43 5.39 -2.60 -4.78
N GLN A 44 5.36 -3.57 -3.88
CA GLN A 44 6.12 -4.83 -4.06
C GLN A 44 5.59 -5.67 -5.24
N LEU A 45 4.28 -5.73 -5.43
CA LEU A 45 3.68 -6.41 -6.58
C LEU A 45 4.10 -5.71 -7.89
N LYS A 46 4.08 -4.37 -7.94
CA LYS A 46 4.55 -3.57 -9.09
C LYS A 46 6.01 -3.90 -9.42
N GLU A 47 6.88 -3.95 -8.41
CA GLU A 47 8.28 -4.34 -8.58
C GLU A 47 8.43 -5.76 -9.17
N TYR A 48 7.69 -6.73 -8.65
CA TYR A 48 7.71 -8.09 -9.20
C TYR A 48 7.22 -8.13 -10.65
N MET A 49 6.16 -7.37 -10.97
CA MET A 49 5.64 -7.29 -12.33
C MET A 49 6.67 -6.69 -13.29
N TYR A 50 7.43 -5.67 -12.87
CA TYR A 50 8.52 -5.12 -13.66
C TYR A 50 9.67 -6.10 -13.84
N ARG A 51 10.12 -6.78 -12.78
CA ARG A 51 11.17 -7.81 -12.87
C ARG A 51 10.79 -8.99 -13.78
N LYS A 52 9.52 -9.40 -13.75
CA LYS A 52 9.04 -10.59 -14.49
C LYS A 52 8.54 -10.29 -15.90
N PHE A 53 7.94 -9.13 -16.12
CA PHE A 53 7.23 -8.79 -17.34
C PHE A 53 7.64 -7.45 -17.95
N ASP A 54 8.69 -6.81 -17.44
CA ASP A 54 9.21 -5.49 -17.84
C ASP A 54 8.23 -4.33 -17.61
N TYR A 55 8.68 -3.11 -17.87
CA TYR A 55 7.89 -1.88 -17.71
C TYR A 55 6.56 -1.90 -18.49
N ASN A 56 6.55 -2.52 -19.67
CA ASN A 56 5.35 -2.62 -20.54
C ASN A 56 4.43 -3.82 -20.18
N TRP A 57 4.49 -4.36 -18.96
CA TRP A 57 3.73 -5.55 -18.54
C TRP A 57 2.23 -5.46 -18.83
N TYR A 58 1.65 -4.27 -18.72
CA TYR A 58 0.22 -4.01 -18.94
C TYR A 58 -0.24 -4.28 -20.38
N LYS A 59 0.68 -4.35 -21.35
CA LYS A 59 0.41 -4.74 -22.74
C LYS A 59 0.51 -6.25 -22.96
N LYS A 60 1.04 -7.01 -22.00
CA LYS A 60 1.34 -8.44 -22.15
C LYS A 60 0.21 -9.29 -21.59
N LYS A 61 -0.47 -10.07 -22.45
CA LYS A 61 -1.53 -11.02 -22.05
C LYS A 61 -1.09 -11.95 -20.91
N LYS A 62 0.17 -12.40 -20.90
CA LYS A 62 0.74 -13.26 -19.86
C LYS A 62 0.72 -12.60 -18.47
N ALA A 63 0.95 -11.30 -18.38
CA ALA A 63 0.91 -10.56 -17.11
C ALA A 63 -0.52 -10.51 -16.55
N GLY A 64 -1.52 -10.28 -17.41
CA GLY A 64 -2.93 -10.32 -17.02
C GLY A 64 -3.41 -11.72 -16.58
N LEU A 65 -2.94 -12.79 -17.25
CA LEU A 65 -3.23 -14.17 -16.82
C LEU A 65 -2.62 -14.47 -15.44
N PHE A 66 -1.38 -14.02 -15.21
CA PHE A 66 -0.72 -14.16 -13.91
C PHE A 66 -1.48 -13.44 -12.79
N LEU A 67 -1.91 -12.18 -13.00
CA LEU A 67 -2.70 -11.46 -11.99
C LEU A 67 -4.05 -12.15 -11.73
N LYS A 68 -4.71 -12.68 -12.76
CA LYS A 68 -5.96 -13.45 -12.59
C LYS A 68 -5.74 -14.70 -11.76
N GLU A 69 -4.66 -15.43 -11.99
CA GLU A 69 -4.29 -16.60 -11.18
C GLU A 69 -4.06 -16.19 -9.72
N LEU A 70 -3.28 -15.13 -9.48
CA LEU A 70 -3.04 -14.60 -8.14
C LEU A 70 -4.34 -14.23 -7.41
N TRP A 71 -5.25 -13.56 -8.09
CA TRP A 71 -6.54 -13.15 -7.53
C TRP A 71 -7.54 -14.29 -7.37
N SER A 72 -7.39 -15.39 -8.11
CA SER A 72 -8.29 -16.55 -8.04
C SER A 72 -8.32 -17.22 -6.66
N TYR A 73 -7.29 -17.00 -5.84
CA TYR A 73 -7.23 -17.50 -4.48
C TYR A 73 -8.10 -16.71 -3.47
N GLY A 74 -8.68 -15.58 -3.88
CA GLY A 74 -9.52 -14.76 -3.02
C GLY A 74 -8.80 -14.36 -1.73
N GLN A 75 -9.39 -14.69 -0.58
CA GLN A 75 -8.83 -14.40 0.75
C GLN A 75 -8.08 -15.58 1.37
N LYS A 76 -7.73 -16.60 0.57
CA LYS A 76 -7.04 -17.80 1.09
C LYS A 76 -5.69 -17.47 1.73
N TYR A 77 -4.98 -16.47 1.20
CA TYR A 77 -3.65 -16.06 1.67
C TYR A 77 -3.69 -14.61 2.13
N SER A 78 -2.95 -14.31 3.19
CA SER A 78 -2.64 -12.95 3.60
C SER A 78 -1.71 -12.26 2.59
N ALA A 79 -1.64 -10.93 2.63
CA ALA A 79 -0.76 -10.16 1.76
C ALA A 79 0.71 -10.61 1.85
N SER A 80 1.20 -10.93 3.06
CA SER A 80 2.56 -11.42 3.28
C SER A 80 2.79 -12.82 2.69
N GLU A 81 1.81 -13.70 2.77
CA GLU A 81 1.89 -15.05 2.18
C GLU A 81 1.84 -14.99 0.66
N VAL A 82 1.06 -14.08 0.09
CA VAL A 82 1.08 -13.80 -1.36
C VAL A 82 2.45 -13.31 -1.77
N LEU A 83 3.04 -12.33 -1.05
CA LEU A 83 4.38 -11.82 -1.33
C LEU A 83 5.47 -12.89 -1.19
N SER A 84 5.31 -13.82 -0.25
CA SER A 84 6.23 -14.95 -0.07
C SER A 84 6.29 -15.87 -1.29
N GLN A 85 5.17 -16.02 -2.02
CA GLN A 85 5.11 -16.75 -3.28
C GLN A 85 5.76 -15.98 -4.46
N LEU A 86 6.08 -14.70 -4.26
CA LEU A 86 6.65 -13.78 -5.24
C LEU A 86 8.11 -13.39 -4.91
N ASP A 87 8.82 -14.26 -4.19
CA ASP A 87 10.23 -14.09 -3.79
C ASP A 87 10.51 -12.91 -2.83
N PHE A 88 9.49 -12.41 -2.13
CA PHE A 88 9.67 -11.46 -1.02
C PHE A 88 9.55 -12.16 0.34
N LYS A 89 10.09 -11.57 1.41
CA LYS A 89 9.97 -12.14 2.76
C LYS A 89 8.66 -11.77 3.46
N SER A 90 8.25 -10.51 3.32
CA SER A 90 7.07 -9.93 3.97
C SER A 90 6.71 -8.60 3.32
N LEU A 91 5.69 -7.92 3.86
CA LEU A 91 5.47 -6.49 3.60
C LEU A 91 6.73 -5.70 3.99
N ASP A 92 7.19 -4.85 3.08
CA ASP A 92 8.35 -3.98 3.27
C ASP A 92 8.02 -2.56 2.77
N ILE A 93 7.96 -1.63 3.71
CA ILE A 93 7.56 -0.24 3.46
C ILE A 93 8.54 0.51 2.55
N SER A 94 9.80 0.05 2.43
CA SER A 94 10.79 0.73 1.59
C SER A 94 10.32 0.82 0.14
N TYR A 95 9.69 -0.23 -0.40
CA TYR A 95 9.15 -0.23 -1.77
C TYR A 95 8.09 0.85 -2.00
N LEU A 96 7.27 1.14 -0.98
CA LEU A 96 6.28 2.22 -1.08
C LEU A 96 6.96 3.59 -1.04
N ILE A 97 7.88 3.77 -0.09
CA ILE A 97 8.64 5.03 0.06
C ILE A 97 9.43 5.34 -1.21
N ASP A 98 10.17 4.37 -1.74
CA ASP A 98 10.98 4.52 -2.94
C ASP A 98 10.10 4.86 -4.16
N SER A 99 8.97 4.16 -4.34
CA SER A 99 8.02 4.46 -5.43
C SER A 99 7.46 5.87 -5.34
N LEU A 100 7.12 6.35 -4.14
CA LEU A 100 6.58 7.70 -3.95
C LEU A 100 7.64 8.78 -4.17
N ILE A 101 8.87 8.56 -3.68
CA ILE A 101 10.00 9.47 -3.91
C ILE A 101 10.30 9.59 -5.41
N ASP A 102 10.33 8.46 -6.12
CA ASP A 102 10.55 8.46 -7.56
C ASP A 102 9.43 9.18 -8.31
N GLU A 103 8.17 8.97 -7.93
CA GLU A 103 7.03 9.68 -8.53
C GLU A 103 7.15 11.19 -8.30
N ILE A 104 7.45 11.65 -7.08
CA ILE A 104 7.62 13.07 -6.74
C ILE A 104 8.80 13.70 -7.48
N ARG A 105 9.92 12.99 -7.63
CA ARG A 105 11.11 13.50 -8.34
C ARG A 105 10.90 13.67 -9.85
N ASN A 106 9.94 12.96 -10.42
CA ASN A 106 9.63 13.01 -11.85
C ASN A 106 8.48 14.00 -12.18
N PHE A 107 7.94 14.68 -11.17
CA PHE A 107 7.09 15.87 -11.33
C PHE A 107 7.96 17.13 -11.52
#